data_AF-A0A143B8F3-F1
#
_entry.id   AF-A0A143B8F3-F1
#
_cell.length_a   1.000
_cell.length_b   1.000
_cell.length_c   1.000
_cell.angle_alpha   90.00
_cell.angle_beta   90.00
_cell.angle_gamma   90.00
#
_symmetry.space_group_name_H-M   'P 1'
#
loop_
_entity.id
_entity.type
_entity.pdbx_description
1 polymer ?
#
loop_
_entity_poly.entity_id
_entity_poly.type
_entity_poly.pdbx_seq_one_letter_code
_entity_poly.pdbx_strand_id
1 'polypeptide(L)'
;MIHPRLLIKLLLLSLFLLPVSCREVPADRLYALHLGHTPDASDWERALPRDITVRGGRLHKEALIPDIDQDTVHVTTASCHHGASLPDPVEVDLRAFYTDSELWLRLSWADATHDERMMNWRWDGQEWHNTGGFEDGFGLLWDSRAAYPRFSCSYACHIDDFGVSGDNFHALNKMKLTRDGTQLDLWNWKAQRTGSHGFADDRYLDKDGMHGDLPGELFRPNSQAALHPEDGLQPFAKGDAPLVLADNTPVSKAFLPAGSQAPGYLTERPTGSRADIPAMSSYHDGRWTVILHRKLDTGDPRDVIFVPGDEAGVAFGLSLMDNTLMEHYASTTEEHLVLLRP
;
A
#
# COMPACT_ATOMS: atom_id res chain seq x y z
N MET A 1 -57.95 -50.05 54.71
CA MET A 1 -56.55 -50.51 54.66
C MET A 1 -55.68 -49.38 54.11
N ILE A 2 -54.71 -48.94 54.94
CA ILE A 2 -53.36 -48.46 54.59
C ILE A 2 -53.20 -47.15 53.76
N HIS A 3 -52.56 -46.17 54.42
CA HIS A 3 -51.86 -44.90 54.02
C HIS A 3 -50.86 -45.01 52.83
N PRO A 4 -50.07 -43.96 52.41
CA PRO A 4 -50.11 -42.48 52.57
C PRO A 4 -49.68 -41.63 51.31
N ARG A 5 -49.81 -40.29 51.43
CA ARG A 5 -48.95 -39.16 50.96
C ARG A 5 -48.11 -39.28 49.65
N LEU A 6 -48.25 -38.27 48.77
CA LEU A 6 -47.10 -37.48 48.30
C LEU A 6 -47.54 -36.09 47.78
N LEU A 7 -47.19 -35.04 48.52
CA LEU A 7 -47.36 -33.65 48.13
C LEU A 7 -46.02 -33.19 47.52
N ILE A 8 -45.93 -33.09 46.20
CA ILE A 8 -44.74 -32.57 45.52
C ILE A 8 -44.93 -31.06 45.35
N LYS A 9 -44.15 -30.27 46.11
CA LYS A 9 -43.99 -28.83 45.87
C LYS A 9 -43.11 -28.64 44.64
N LEU A 10 -43.69 -28.16 43.54
CA LEU A 10 -42.93 -27.67 42.39
C LEU A 10 -42.37 -26.29 42.75
N LEU A 11 -41.08 -26.21 43.06
CA LEU A 11 -40.36 -24.95 43.17
C LEU A 11 -39.97 -24.54 41.75
N LEU A 12 -40.69 -23.58 41.16
CA LEU A 12 -40.33 -22.96 39.88
C LEU A 12 -39.11 -22.07 40.11
N LEU A 13 -37.93 -22.60 39.75
CA LEU A 13 -36.70 -21.82 39.64
C LEU A 13 -36.76 -21.08 38.29
N SER A 14 -37.25 -19.84 38.31
CA SER A 14 -37.22 -18.94 37.15
C SER A 14 -35.77 -18.53 36.87
N LEU A 15 -35.15 -19.23 35.92
CA LEU A 15 -33.84 -18.90 35.36
C LEU A 15 -33.99 -17.61 34.53
N PHE A 16 -33.54 -16.48 35.07
CA PHE A 16 -33.41 -15.24 34.31
C PHE A 16 -32.30 -15.42 33.26
N LEU A 17 -32.69 -15.78 32.04
CA LEU A 17 -31.86 -15.64 30.85
C LEU A 17 -31.78 -14.14 30.52
N LEU A 18 -30.68 -13.50 30.92
CA LEU A 18 -30.32 -12.17 30.44
C LEU A 18 -30.04 -12.27 28.93
N PRO A 19 -30.69 -11.46 28.08
CA PRO A 19 -30.36 -11.44 26.67
C PRO A 19 -28.98 -10.78 26.52
N VAL A 20 -27.95 -11.59 26.29
CA VAL A 20 -26.71 -11.10 25.70
C VAL A 20 -27.06 -10.73 24.27
N SER A 21 -27.40 -9.45 24.07
CA SER A 21 -27.50 -8.86 22.74
C SER A 21 -26.14 -9.04 22.08
N CYS A 22 -26.03 -9.98 21.13
CA CYS A 22 -24.95 -9.96 20.14
C CYS A 22 -25.03 -8.62 19.41
N ARG A 23 -24.23 -7.64 19.83
CA ARG A 23 -24.00 -6.44 19.05
C ARG A 23 -23.24 -6.87 17.80
N GLU A 24 -23.80 -6.58 16.63
CA GLU A 24 -23.08 -6.72 15.37
C GLU A 24 -21.80 -5.88 15.45
N VAL A 25 -20.66 -6.50 15.14
CA VAL A 25 -19.39 -5.80 15.02
C VAL A 25 -19.44 -5.03 13.69
N PRO A 26 -19.25 -3.71 13.69
CA PRO A 26 -19.28 -2.93 12.47
C PRO A 26 -18.23 -3.44 11.47
N ALA A 27 -18.64 -3.65 10.22
CA ALA A 27 -17.82 -4.26 9.17
C ALA A 27 -16.79 -3.30 8.54
N ASP A 28 -16.73 -2.06 9.01
CA ASP A 28 -15.88 -0.96 8.56
C ASP A 28 -14.73 -0.66 9.53
N ARG A 29 -14.47 -1.57 10.49
CA ARG A 29 -13.52 -1.34 11.58
C ARG A 29 -12.35 -2.32 11.54
N LEU A 30 -11.14 -1.77 11.50
CA LEU A 30 -9.91 -2.45 11.89
C LEU A 30 -9.68 -2.18 13.38
N TYR A 31 -9.65 -3.23 14.20
CA TYR A 31 -9.43 -3.10 15.64
C TYR A 31 -7.97 -3.38 16.00
N ALA A 32 -7.34 -2.42 16.69
CA ALA A 32 -6.03 -2.62 17.30
C ALA A 32 -6.19 -3.02 18.77
N LEU A 33 -5.62 -4.17 19.14
CA LEU A 33 -5.56 -4.64 20.53
C LEU A 33 -4.31 -4.10 21.23
N HIS A 34 -4.41 -3.82 22.54
CA HIS A 34 -3.25 -3.42 23.34
C HIS A 34 -2.34 -4.62 23.60
N LEU A 35 -1.03 -4.41 23.46
CA LEU A 35 0.01 -5.34 23.91
C LEU A 35 1.01 -4.61 24.81
N GLY A 36 1.38 -5.27 25.90
CA GLY A 36 2.47 -4.82 26.79
C GLY A 36 3.87 -5.06 26.23
N HIS A 37 3.99 -5.50 24.98
CA HIS A 37 5.24 -5.80 24.30
C HIS A 37 5.11 -5.56 22.79
N THR A 38 6.24 -5.51 22.09
CA THR A 38 6.27 -5.54 20.62
C THR A 38 5.58 -6.82 20.12
N PRO A 39 4.67 -6.73 19.12
CA PRO A 39 4.00 -7.91 18.58
C PRO A 39 4.98 -8.95 18.07
N ASP A 40 4.78 -10.21 18.47
CA ASP A 40 5.52 -11.35 17.94
C ASP A 40 4.68 -12.17 16.95
N ALA A 41 5.28 -13.22 16.37
CA ALA A 41 4.59 -14.08 15.40
C ALA A 41 3.30 -14.71 16.00
N SER A 42 3.32 -15.08 17.27
CA SER A 42 2.19 -15.68 17.98
C SER A 42 1.03 -14.69 18.13
N ASP A 43 1.34 -13.41 18.36
CA ASP A 43 0.33 -12.35 18.40
C ASP A 43 -0.33 -12.16 17.04
N TRP A 44 0.45 -12.08 15.96
CA TRP A 44 -0.09 -11.89 14.61
C TRP A 44 -1.03 -13.01 14.18
N GLU A 45 -0.76 -14.25 14.57
CA GLU A 45 -1.66 -15.39 14.34
C GLU A 45 -3.02 -15.23 15.05
N ARG A 46 -3.05 -14.55 16.20
CA ARG A 46 -4.28 -14.30 16.99
C ARG A 46 -4.93 -12.94 16.72
N ALA A 47 -4.26 -12.08 15.96
CA ALA A 47 -4.75 -10.73 15.70
C ALA A 47 -6.09 -10.77 14.95
N LEU A 48 -6.97 -9.82 15.26
CA LEU A 48 -8.27 -9.71 14.60
C LEU A 48 -8.05 -9.25 13.14
N PRO A 49 -8.44 -10.06 12.14
CA PRO A 49 -8.28 -9.68 10.75
C PRO A 49 -9.38 -8.73 10.31
N ARG A 50 -9.03 -7.80 9.43
CA ARG A 50 -9.94 -7.00 8.62
C ARG A 50 -9.52 -7.16 7.16
N ASP A 51 -10.33 -7.89 6.39
CA ASP A 51 -10.12 -8.01 4.95
C ASP A 51 -10.67 -6.77 4.25
N ILE A 52 -9.78 -6.00 3.63
CA ILE A 52 -10.14 -4.81 2.83
C ILE A 52 -10.04 -5.17 1.37
N THR A 53 -11.12 -4.92 0.62
CA THR A 53 -11.11 -5.12 -0.83
C THR A 53 -10.71 -3.83 -1.54
N VAL A 54 -9.67 -3.92 -2.37
CA VAL A 54 -9.23 -2.82 -3.24
C VAL A 54 -9.55 -3.13 -4.72
N ARG A 55 -9.91 -2.11 -5.51
CA ARG A 55 -10.42 -2.26 -6.89
C ARG A 55 -9.86 -1.18 -7.82
N GLY A 56 -9.95 -1.44 -9.13
CA GLY A 56 -9.70 -0.43 -10.17
C GLY A 56 -8.27 -0.32 -10.68
N GLY A 57 -7.32 -1.06 -10.10
CA GLY A 57 -5.96 -1.21 -10.64
C GLY A 57 -5.88 -2.31 -11.68
N ARG A 58 -4.70 -2.56 -12.25
CA ARG A 58 -4.45 -3.63 -13.22
C ARG A 58 -3.53 -4.68 -12.63
N LEU A 59 -3.99 -5.94 -12.63
CA LEU A 59 -3.23 -7.05 -12.03
C LEU A 59 -2.06 -7.34 -12.95
N HIS A 60 -0.86 -7.30 -12.41
CA HIS A 60 0.27 -7.89 -13.07
C HIS A 60 0.09 -9.41 -13.04
N LYS A 61 0.31 -10.04 -14.19
CA LYS A 61 0.20 -11.48 -14.35
C LYS A 61 1.53 -11.95 -14.90
N GLU A 62 2.00 -13.08 -14.40
CA GLU A 62 3.14 -13.76 -15.01
C GLU A 62 2.87 -13.91 -16.52
N ALA A 63 3.86 -13.54 -17.33
CA ALA A 63 3.77 -13.69 -18.78
C ALA A 63 3.71 -15.19 -19.12
N LEU A 64 2.50 -15.73 -19.27
CA LEU A 64 2.32 -17.17 -19.43
C LEU A 64 2.72 -17.70 -20.83
N ILE A 65 2.95 -16.86 -21.84
CA ILE A 65 3.45 -17.26 -23.18
C ILE A 65 4.18 -16.07 -23.86
N PRO A 66 5.43 -16.23 -24.36
CA PRO A 66 6.03 -15.27 -25.28
C PRO A 66 5.43 -15.47 -26.69
N ASP A 67 4.94 -14.38 -27.30
CA ASP A 67 4.32 -14.34 -28.64
C ASP A 67 3.04 -15.17 -28.81
N ILE A 68 1.89 -14.56 -28.50
CA ILE A 68 0.72 -14.73 -29.38
C ILE A 68 0.71 -13.50 -30.28
N ASP A 69 1.13 -13.70 -31.52
CA ASP A 69 1.03 -12.76 -32.63
C ASP A 69 -0.34 -12.06 -32.61
N GLN A 70 -0.33 -10.73 -32.46
CA GLN A 70 -1.53 -9.91 -32.46
C GLN A 70 -2.34 -10.02 -33.76
N ASP A 71 -1.81 -10.69 -34.79
CA ASP A 71 -2.50 -10.96 -36.05
C ASP A 71 -3.23 -12.32 -36.10
N THR A 72 -3.25 -13.13 -35.02
CA THR A 72 -3.91 -14.46 -35.06
C THR A 72 -5.38 -14.48 -34.61
N VAL A 73 -6.05 -13.33 -34.47
CA VAL A 73 -7.51 -13.33 -34.24
C VAL A 73 -8.22 -13.22 -35.58
N HIS A 74 -8.49 -14.39 -36.18
CA HIS A 74 -9.34 -14.49 -37.36
C HIS A 74 -10.73 -13.88 -37.11
N VAL A 75 -11.04 -12.93 -37.99
CA VAL A 75 -12.37 -12.47 -38.39
C VAL A 75 -13.39 -13.61 -38.38
N THR A 76 -14.48 -13.44 -37.63
CA THR A 76 -15.89 -13.74 -38.00
C THR A 76 -16.77 -13.95 -36.76
N THR A 77 -17.16 -12.87 -36.07
CA THR A 77 -18.57 -12.59 -35.69
C THR A 77 -18.63 -11.27 -34.92
N ALA A 78 -19.69 -10.51 -35.20
CA ALA A 78 -20.08 -9.21 -34.65
C ALA A 78 -19.30 -8.68 -33.43
N SER A 79 -18.73 -7.48 -33.62
CA SER A 79 -18.31 -6.56 -32.56
C SER A 79 -19.41 -6.38 -31.51
N CYS A 80 -19.31 -7.16 -30.43
CA CYS A 80 -19.82 -6.74 -29.14
C CYS A 80 -18.64 -6.14 -28.38
N HIS A 81 -18.69 -4.82 -28.20
CA HIS A 81 -17.80 -4.02 -27.38
C HIS A 81 -18.02 -4.35 -25.90
N HIS A 82 -17.75 -5.58 -25.48
CA HIS A 82 -17.58 -5.88 -24.06
C HIS A 82 -16.16 -5.43 -23.74
N GLY A 83 -16.06 -4.29 -23.06
CA GLY A 83 -14.78 -3.82 -22.52
C GLY A 83 -14.07 -4.96 -21.80
N ALA A 84 -12.73 -4.90 -21.78
CA ALA A 84 -11.91 -5.84 -21.03
C ALA A 84 -12.55 -6.11 -19.65
N SER A 85 -12.61 -7.37 -19.25
CA SER A 85 -13.13 -7.75 -17.93
C SER A 85 -12.52 -6.82 -16.88
N LEU A 86 -13.35 -6.18 -16.07
CA LEU A 86 -12.84 -5.36 -14.98
C LEU A 86 -11.87 -6.22 -14.15
N PRO A 87 -10.66 -5.72 -13.87
CA PRO A 87 -9.67 -6.47 -13.12
C PRO A 87 -10.26 -6.91 -11.78
N ASP A 88 -9.94 -8.14 -11.39
CA ASP A 88 -10.47 -8.74 -10.17
C ASP A 88 -10.05 -7.90 -8.95
N PRO A 89 -10.93 -7.73 -7.97
CA PRO A 89 -10.58 -7.08 -6.72
C PRO A 89 -9.48 -7.85 -5.99
N VAL A 90 -8.60 -7.12 -5.30
CA VAL A 90 -7.59 -7.72 -4.42
C VAL A 90 -8.05 -7.58 -2.98
N GLU A 91 -7.98 -8.67 -2.23
CA GLU A 91 -8.22 -8.69 -0.79
C GLU A 91 -6.90 -8.50 -0.04
N VAL A 92 -6.90 -7.58 0.91
CA VAL A 92 -5.77 -7.29 1.79
C VAL A 92 -6.18 -7.63 3.23
N ASP A 93 -5.53 -8.61 3.83
CA ASP A 93 -5.65 -8.94 5.26
C ASP A 93 -4.88 -7.87 6.04
N LEU A 94 -5.62 -7.01 6.74
CA LEU A 94 -5.08 -6.02 7.66
C LEU A 94 -5.27 -6.48 9.09
N ARG A 95 -4.21 -6.35 9.89
CA ARG A 95 -4.24 -6.59 11.33
C ARG A 95 -3.51 -5.48 12.07
N ALA A 96 -3.95 -5.19 13.28
CA ALA A 96 -3.39 -4.11 14.06
C ALA A 96 -3.20 -4.47 15.53
N PHE A 97 -2.13 -3.92 16.11
CA PHE A 97 -1.88 -3.88 17.54
C PHE A 97 -1.40 -2.49 17.92
N TYR A 98 -1.45 -2.17 19.19
CA TYR A 98 -0.75 -1.00 19.70
C TYR A 98 -0.12 -1.29 21.06
N THR A 99 0.97 -0.60 21.37
CA THR A 99 1.62 -0.59 22.69
C THR A 99 1.31 0.73 23.39
N ASP A 100 1.94 0.98 24.53
CA ASP A 100 1.81 2.27 25.23
C ASP A 100 2.27 3.47 24.38
N SER A 101 3.08 3.23 23.34
CA SER A 101 3.69 4.31 22.53
C SER A 101 3.58 4.14 21.02
N GLU A 102 3.25 2.96 20.49
CA GLU A 102 3.31 2.70 19.05
C GLU A 102 2.09 1.96 18.52
N LEU A 103 1.65 2.32 17.32
CA LEU A 103 0.75 1.55 16.48
C LEU A 103 1.58 0.58 15.63
N TRP A 104 1.10 -0.66 15.50
CA TRP A 104 1.65 -1.69 14.64
C TRP A 104 0.59 -2.17 13.66
N LEU A 105 0.91 -2.17 12.36
CA LEU A 105 0.03 -2.65 11.30
C LEU A 105 0.73 -3.77 10.52
N ARG A 106 -0.03 -4.81 10.17
CA ARG A 106 0.37 -5.85 9.22
C ARG A 106 -0.60 -5.84 8.06
N LEU A 107 -0.06 -5.73 6.85
CA LEU A 107 -0.80 -5.89 5.59
C LEU A 107 -0.30 -7.15 4.88
N SER A 108 -1.22 -7.96 4.35
CA SER A 108 -0.88 -9.09 3.49
C SER A 108 -1.88 -9.25 2.35
N TRP A 109 -1.39 -9.32 1.12
CA TRP A 109 -2.19 -9.56 -0.08
C TRP A 109 -1.56 -10.67 -0.93
N ALA A 110 -2.39 -11.30 -1.74
CA ALA A 110 -1.92 -12.22 -2.76
C ALA A 110 -1.40 -11.43 -3.96
N ASP A 111 -0.27 -11.88 -4.48
CA ASP A 111 0.40 -11.27 -5.62
C ASP A 111 1.16 -12.38 -6.34
N ALA A 112 0.91 -12.56 -7.64
CA ALA A 112 1.55 -13.64 -8.38
C ALA A 112 3.00 -13.28 -8.75
N THR A 113 3.32 -12.00 -8.77
CA THR A 113 4.59 -11.46 -9.23
C THR A 113 5.32 -10.80 -8.07
N HIS A 114 6.63 -11.03 -7.99
CA HIS A 114 7.47 -10.42 -6.96
C HIS A 114 8.21 -9.23 -7.56
N ASP A 115 7.55 -8.07 -7.64
CA ASP A 115 8.08 -6.91 -8.34
C ASP A 115 8.79 -5.95 -7.37
N GLU A 116 10.09 -6.16 -7.22
CA GLU A 116 10.99 -5.35 -6.37
C GLU A 116 12.16 -4.75 -7.19
N ARG A 117 11.95 -4.52 -8.49
CA ARG A 117 13.00 -4.17 -9.46
C ARG A 117 12.63 -2.98 -10.35
N MET A 118 12.29 -1.87 -9.70
CA MET A 118 12.10 -0.55 -10.26
C MET A 118 13.27 -0.11 -11.16
N MET A 119 13.03 -0.14 -12.48
CA MET A 119 13.91 0.33 -13.55
C MET A 119 15.33 -0.24 -13.46
N ASN A 120 15.49 -1.49 -13.00
CA ASN A 120 16.81 -2.08 -12.83
C ASN A 120 17.56 -2.20 -14.16
N TRP A 121 18.88 -2.22 -14.07
CA TRP A 121 19.79 -2.39 -15.19
C TRP A 121 20.29 -3.82 -15.29
N ARG A 122 20.53 -4.27 -16.53
CA ARG A 122 21.20 -5.54 -16.83
C ARG A 122 22.30 -5.32 -17.86
N TRP A 123 23.49 -5.82 -17.56
CA TRP A 123 24.62 -5.87 -18.48
C TRP A 123 24.54 -7.15 -19.31
N ASP A 124 24.62 -7.04 -20.64
CA ASP A 124 24.61 -8.22 -21.53
C ASP A 124 26.01 -8.74 -21.90
N GLY A 125 27.07 -8.04 -21.49
CA GLY A 125 28.45 -8.31 -21.88
C GLY A 125 29.06 -7.22 -22.79
N GLN A 126 28.23 -6.35 -23.36
CA GLN A 126 28.62 -5.28 -24.28
C GLN A 126 27.99 -3.93 -23.92
N GLU A 127 26.70 -3.92 -23.58
CA GLU A 127 25.97 -2.71 -23.22
C GLU A 127 25.01 -2.93 -22.03
N TRP A 128 24.62 -1.82 -21.40
CA TRP A 128 23.62 -1.81 -20.35
C TRP A 128 22.23 -1.67 -20.96
N HIS A 129 21.30 -2.48 -20.47
CA HIS A 129 19.88 -2.42 -20.82
C HIS A 129 19.07 -2.09 -19.58
N ASN A 130 18.16 -1.13 -19.69
CA ASN A 130 17.14 -0.93 -18.67
C ASN A 130 16.04 -1.98 -18.83
N THR A 131 15.56 -2.54 -17.73
CA THR A 131 14.52 -3.57 -17.74
C THR A 131 13.11 -3.01 -17.91
N GLY A 132 12.90 -1.72 -17.65
CA GLY A 132 11.58 -1.08 -17.68
C GLY A 132 10.61 -1.58 -16.60
N GLY A 133 11.09 -2.39 -15.64
CA GLY A 133 10.25 -2.93 -14.57
C GLY A 133 9.81 -1.85 -13.59
N PHE A 134 8.65 -2.04 -12.97
CA PHE A 134 8.21 -1.23 -11.85
C PHE A 134 8.33 -2.05 -10.56
N GLU A 135 7.66 -1.60 -9.50
CA GLU A 135 7.67 -2.26 -8.21
C GLU A 135 6.27 -2.30 -7.62
N ASP A 136 6.08 -3.22 -6.69
CA ASP A 136 4.91 -3.28 -5.84
C ASP A 136 4.97 -2.22 -4.76
N GLY A 137 3.80 -1.84 -4.26
CA GLY A 137 3.69 -0.83 -3.24
C GLY A 137 2.30 -0.68 -2.68
N PHE A 138 2.18 0.15 -1.66
CA PHE A 138 0.88 0.59 -1.18
C PHE A 138 0.94 2.01 -0.61
N GLY A 139 -0.23 2.64 -0.56
CA GLY A 139 -0.47 3.89 0.13
C GLY A 139 -1.53 3.71 1.21
N LEU A 140 -1.27 4.22 2.41
CA LEU A 140 -2.28 4.41 3.46
C LEU A 140 -2.50 5.90 3.65
N LEU A 141 -3.72 6.36 3.39
CA LEU A 141 -4.14 7.74 3.64
C LEU A 141 -4.97 7.82 4.91
N TRP A 142 -4.65 8.77 5.78
CA TRP A 142 -5.35 9.01 7.04
C TRP A 142 -6.01 10.39 7.04
N ASP A 143 -7.29 10.44 7.42
CA ASP A 143 -7.98 11.70 7.69
C ASP A 143 -7.60 12.23 9.08
N SER A 144 -6.42 12.83 9.17
CA SER A 144 -5.81 13.28 10.44
C SER A 144 -6.64 14.31 11.21
N ARG A 145 -7.60 14.97 10.54
CA ARG A 145 -8.44 16.03 11.13
C ARG A 145 -9.92 15.70 11.16
N ALA A 146 -10.31 14.46 10.82
CA ALA A 146 -11.70 14.05 10.67
C ALA A 146 -12.51 15.03 9.79
N ALA A 147 -11.87 15.57 8.75
CA ALA A 147 -12.44 16.60 7.88
C ALA A 147 -13.45 16.03 6.86
N TYR A 148 -13.49 14.71 6.70
CA TYR A 148 -14.28 14.01 5.69
C TYR A 148 -15.19 12.96 6.35
N PRO A 149 -16.50 13.26 6.54
CA PRO A 149 -17.43 12.40 7.27
C PRO A 149 -17.72 11.01 6.66
N ARG A 150 -17.05 10.65 5.56
CA ARG A 150 -17.19 9.41 4.75
C ARG A 150 -15.92 9.22 3.91
N PHE A 151 -14.78 9.18 4.56
CA PHE A 151 -13.50 9.17 3.86
C PHE A 151 -13.34 7.94 2.95
N SER A 152 -12.81 8.16 1.76
CA SER A 152 -12.34 7.11 0.84
C SER A 152 -11.18 7.65 0.01
N CYS A 153 -10.37 6.77 -0.58
CA CYS A 153 -9.25 7.16 -1.45
C CYS A 153 -9.67 8.08 -2.62
N SER A 154 -10.94 8.03 -3.05
CA SER A 154 -11.45 8.87 -4.14
C SER A 154 -11.38 10.38 -3.85
N TYR A 155 -11.37 10.79 -2.57
CA TYR A 155 -11.19 12.19 -2.19
C TYR A 155 -9.82 12.75 -2.56
N ALA A 156 -8.84 11.87 -2.75
CA ALA A 156 -7.47 12.22 -3.09
C ALA A 156 -7.15 12.06 -4.58
N CYS A 157 -8.11 11.66 -5.42
CA CYS A 157 -7.92 11.44 -6.86
C CYS A 157 -8.65 12.51 -7.66
N HIS A 158 -7.92 13.45 -8.24
CA HIS A 158 -8.49 14.56 -9.00
C HIS A 158 -7.86 14.71 -10.39
N ILE A 159 -8.70 15.00 -11.38
CA ILE A 159 -8.24 15.30 -12.74
C ILE A 159 -7.61 16.70 -12.74
N ASP A 160 -6.40 16.84 -13.26
CA ASP A 160 -5.67 18.13 -13.34
C ASP A 160 -5.66 18.71 -14.75
N ASP A 161 -5.62 17.83 -15.77
CA ASP A 161 -5.49 18.23 -17.18
C ASP A 161 -6.59 17.60 -18.02
N PHE A 162 -7.80 18.19 -17.97
CA PHE A 162 -8.95 17.75 -18.78
C PHE A 162 -9.13 18.68 -19.99
N GLY A 163 -8.96 18.12 -21.19
CA GLY A 163 -9.25 18.84 -22.43
C GLY A 163 -9.86 17.93 -23.48
N VAL A 164 -10.94 18.43 -24.11
CA VAL A 164 -11.54 17.84 -25.30
C VAL A 164 -11.42 18.85 -26.43
N SER A 165 -10.68 18.51 -27.48
CA SER A 165 -10.54 19.33 -28.68
C SER A 165 -10.66 18.45 -29.92
N GLY A 166 -11.83 18.48 -30.58
CA GLY A 166 -12.14 17.55 -31.67
C GLY A 166 -12.11 16.10 -31.18
N ASP A 167 -11.32 15.26 -31.86
CA ASP A 167 -11.10 13.85 -31.50
C ASP A 167 -10.00 13.65 -30.43
N ASN A 168 -9.32 14.72 -30.01
CA ASN A 168 -8.26 14.63 -28.99
C ASN A 168 -8.84 14.77 -27.59
N PHE A 169 -8.66 13.71 -26.80
CA PHE A 169 -8.97 13.63 -25.38
C PHE A 169 -7.67 13.51 -24.57
N HIS A 170 -7.46 14.40 -23.61
CA HIS A 170 -6.45 14.22 -22.56
C HIS A 170 -7.09 14.42 -21.19
N ALA A 171 -6.79 13.50 -20.27
CA ALA A 171 -7.16 13.53 -18.87
C ALA A 171 -5.99 12.98 -18.06
N LEU A 172 -5.26 13.85 -17.35
CA LEU A 172 -4.26 13.40 -16.36
C LEU A 172 -4.89 13.44 -14.97
N ASN A 173 -4.94 12.28 -14.32
CA ASN A 173 -5.28 12.18 -12.90
C ASN A 173 -4.04 12.49 -12.07
N LYS A 174 -4.20 13.35 -11.07
CA LYS A 174 -3.16 13.66 -10.08
C LYS A 174 -3.72 13.41 -8.69
N MET A 175 -2.91 12.80 -7.85
CA MET A 175 -3.23 12.66 -6.44
C MET A 175 -3.09 14.02 -5.75
N LYS A 176 -4.20 14.62 -5.34
CA LYS A 176 -4.30 15.90 -4.65
C LYS A 176 -5.70 16.06 -4.03
N LEU A 177 -5.83 17.01 -3.11
CA LEU A 177 -7.13 17.42 -2.57
C LEU A 177 -7.74 18.56 -3.38
N THR A 178 -9.04 18.79 -3.20
CA THR A 178 -9.77 19.92 -3.82
C THR A 178 -9.91 21.12 -2.89
N ARG A 179 -9.81 20.92 -1.57
CA ARG A 179 -10.10 21.94 -0.56
C ARG A 179 -8.81 22.57 -0.03
N ASP A 180 -8.73 23.89 -0.08
CA ASP A 180 -7.65 24.64 0.56
C ASP A 180 -7.64 24.42 2.08
N GLY A 181 -6.43 24.40 2.66
CA GLY A 181 -6.23 24.27 4.12
C GLY A 181 -6.54 22.89 4.70
N THR A 182 -6.89 21.91 3.86
CA THR A 182 -7.03 20.51 4.23
C THR A 182 -5.77 19.73 3.88
N GLN A 183 -5.50 18.69 4.66
CA GLN A 183 -4.34 17.82 4.52
C GLN A 183 -4.73 16.40 4.95
N LEU A 184 -4.15 15.41 4.30
CA LEU A 184 -4.16 14.02 4.74
C LEU A 184 -2.72 13.57 5.05
N ASP A 185 -2.58 12.73 6.06
CA ASP A 185 -1.34 11.99 6.34
C ASP A 185 -1.27 10.79 5.36
N LEU A 186 -0.10 10.53 4.77
CA LEU A 186 0.12 9.54 3.72
C LEU A 186 1.36 8.69 4.03
N TRP A 187 1.15 7.40 4.31
CA TRP A 187 2.23 6.44 4.42
C TRP A 187 2.39 5.71 3.11
N ASN A 188 3.58 5.77 2.51
CA ASN A 188 3.79 5.25 1.17
C ASN A 188 4.96 4.26 1.10
N TRP A 189 4.62 2.98 0.97
CA TRP A 189 5.60 1.89 0.90
C TRP A 189 5.81 1.44 -0.55
N LYS A 190 7.08 1.18 -0.89
CA LYS A 190 7.56 0.77 -2.22
C LYS A 190 8.56 -0.36 -2.04
N ALA A 191 8.31 -1.52 -2.66
CA ALA A 191 9.08 -2.74 -2.42
C ALA A 191 10.60 -2.52 -2.52
N GLN A 192 11.07 -1.92 -3.61
CA GLN A 192 12.49 -1.60 -3.77
C GLN A 192 12.83 -0.28 -3.08
N ARG A 193 12.17 0.82 -3.46
CA ARG A 193 12.68 2.16 -3.12
C ARG A 193 12.58 2.52 -1.63
N THR A 194 11.70 1.89 -0.85
CA THR A 194 11.63 2.14 0.60
C THR A 194 11.74 0.85 1.42
N GLY A 195 11.04 -0.21 1.01
CA GLY A 195 10.99 -1.50 1.69
C GLY A 195 12.35 -2.15 1.86
N SER A 196 13.17 -2.17 0.81
CA SER A 196 14.56 -2.69 0.88
C SER A 196 15.48 -1.91 1.84
N HIS A 197 15.07 -0.69 2.21
CA HIS A 197 15.76 0.18 3.16
C HIS A 197 15.07 0.22 4.55
N GLY A 198 14.02 -0.58 4.75
CA GLY A 198 13.37 -0.79 6.05
C GLY A 198 12.45 0.33 6.53
N PHE A 199 11.82 1.07 5.61
CA PHE A 199 10.87 2.13 5.94
C PHE A 199 9.72 2.25 4.92
N ALA A 200 8.64 2.91 5.33
CA ALA A 200 7.66 3.53 4.42
C ALA A 200 7.90 5.05 4.43
N ASP A 201 7.80 5.71 3.27
CA ASP A 201 7.98 7.16 3.15
C ASP A 201 6.82 7.86 3.83
N ASP A 202 7.12 8.66 4.86
CA ASP A 202 6.13 9.49 5.56
C ASP A 202 5.94 10.82 4.82
N ARG A 203 4.67 11.12 4.56
CA ARG A 203 4.26 12.12 3.59
C ARG A 203 2.94 12.74 4.00
N TYR A 204 2.61 13.81 3.31
CA TYR A 204 1.27 14.36 3.36
C TYR A 204 0.74 14.71 1.97
N LEU A 205 -0.58 14.78 1.88
CA LEU A 205 -1.31 15.19 0.69
C LEU A 205 -2.08 16.47 0.96
N ASP A 206 -1.95 17.45 0.08
CA ASP A 206 -2.78 18.65 0.06
C ASP A 206 -3.31 18.95 -1.35
N LYS A 207 -3.79 20.18 -1.56
CA LYS A 207 -4.31 20.65 -2.84
C LYS A 207 -3.29 20.69 -3.98
N ASP A 208 -2.00 20.82 -3.66
CA ASP A 208 -0.91 20.96 -4.64
C ASP A 208 -0.30 19.59 -4.99
N GLY A 209 -0.58 18.59 -4.16
CA GLY A 209 -0.31 17.19 -4.40
C GLY A 209 0.31 16.50 -3.19
N MET A 210 1.10 15.47 -3.47
CA MET A 210 1.87 14.77 -2.43
C MET A 210 3.18 15.48 -2.16
N HIS A 211 3.52 15.63 -0.89
CA HIS A 211 4.76 16.23 -0.41
C HIS A 211 5.47 15.25 0.52
N GLY A 212 6.77 15.45 0.75
CA GLY A 212 7.45 14.77 1.87
C GLY A 212 7.42 15.66 3.10
N ASP A 213 7.52 15.06 4.29
CA ASP A 213 7.54 15.86 5.52
C ASP A 213 8.80 16.71 5.70
N LEU A 214 9.89 16.26 5.08
CA LEU A 214 11.14 16.99 4.97
C LEU A 214 11.44 17.29 3.49
N PRO A 215 11.99 18.50 3.19
CA PRO A 215 12.42 18.85 1.84
C PRO A 215 13.44 17.85 1.28
N GLY A 216 13.35 17.59 -0.03
CA GLY A 216 14.30 16.76 -0.78
C GLY A 216 13.67 15.58 -1.49
N GLU A 217 14.38 15.07 -2.49
CA GLU A 217 14.02 13.84 -3.21
C GLU A 217 14.75 12.65 -2.61
N LEU A 218 14.01 11.60 -2.24
CA LEU A 218 14.60 10.37 -1.71
C LEU A 218 15.18 9.48 -2.82
N PHE A 219 14.58 9.55 -4.01
CA PHE A 219 14.84 8.61 -5.09
C PHE A 219 15.60 9.31 -6.21
N ARG A 220 16.85 8.93 -6.40
CA ARG A 220 17.70 9.48 -7.47
C ARG A 220 17.89 8.42 -8.56
N PRO A 221 17.68 8.73 -9.85
CA PRO A 221 18.01 7.80 -10.92
C PRO A 221 19.48 7.37 -10.85
N ASN A 222 19.75 6.08 -10.89
CA ASN A 222 21.09 5.53 -11.08
C ASN A 222 21.40 5.56 -12.58
N SER A 223 21.71 6.74 -13.11
CA SER A 223 21.82 6.98 -14.55
C SER A 223 22.92 8.02 -14.84
N GLN A 224 23.77 7.73 -15.81
CA GLN A 224 24.77 8.68 -16.32
C GLN A 224 24.08 9.84 -17.04
N ALA A 225 23.06 9.55 -17.86
CA ALA A 225 22.28 10.56 -18.55
C ALA A 225 21.58 11.55 -17.59
N ALA A 226 21.16 11.08 -16.41
CA ALA A 226 20.60 11.96 -15.37
C ALA A 226 21.62 12.94 -14.78
N LEU A 227 22.93 12.62 -14.80
CA LEU A 227 24.00 13.54 -14.39
C LEU A 227 24.41 14.53 -15.49
N HIS A 228 24.14 14.19 -16.76
CA HIS A 228 24.54 14.95 -17.93
C HIS A 228 23.35 15.31 -18.83
N PRO A 229 22.33 16.02 -18.31
CA PRO A 229 21.15 16.39 -19.09
C PRO A 229 21.48 17.23 -20.33
N GLU A 230 22.63 17.91 -20.36
CA GLU A 230 23.15 18.67 -21.49
C GLU A 230 23.40 17.82 -22.75
N ASP A 231 23.62 16.51 -22.58
CA ASP A 231 23.86 15.59 -23.69
C ASP A 231 22.56 15.17 -24.41
N GLY A 232 21.40 15.56 -23.87
CA GLY A 232 20.08 15.31 -24.46
C GLY A 232 19.61 13.85 -24.41
N LEU A 233 20.43 12.93 -23.92
CA LEU A 233 20.04 11.55 -23.66
C LEU A 233 19.09 11.51 -22.45
N GLN A 234 17.96 10.82 -22.59
CA GLN A 234 17.02 10.66 -21.47
C GLN A 234 17.52 9.56 -20.51
N PRO A 235 17.35 9.73 -19.19
CA PRO A 235 17.62 8.67 -18.23
C PRO A 235 16.90 7.38 -18.60
N PHE A 236 17.59 6.25 -18.43
CA PHE A 236 17.09 4.91 -18.75
C PHE A 236 16.87 4.62 -20.26
N ALA A 237 17.22 5.55 -21.15
CA ALA A 237 17.16 5.31 -22.59
C ALA A 237 18.28 4.38 -23.08
N LYS A 238 18.13 3.86 -24.30
CA LYS A 238 19.20 3.08 -24.96
C LYS A 238 20.48 3.93 -25.06
N GLY A 239 21.61 3.35 -24.65
CA GLY A 239 22.91 4.02 -24.60
C GLY A 239 23.23 4.71 -23.27
N ASP A 240 22.28 4.76 -22.35
CA ASP A 240 22.54 5.16 -20.96
C ASP A 240 23.11 3.99 -20.15
N ALA A 241 23.68 4.28 -18.98
CA ALA A 241 24.29 3.31 -18.10
C ALA A 241 24.12 3.70 -16.62
N PRO A 242 24.19 2.75 -15.68
CA PRO A 242 24.21 3.05 -14.26
C PRO A 242 25.48 3.77 -13.82
N LEU A 243 25.39 4.50 -12.71
CA LEU A 243 26.52 5.12 -12.02
C LEU A 243 27.28 4.09 -11.19
N VAL A 244 26.53 3.28 -10.42
CA VAL A 244 27.05 2.32 -9.45
C VAL A 244 26.30 0.99 -9.53
N LEU A 245 26.94 -0.08 -9.05
CA LEU A 245 26.31 -1.40 -8.81
C LEU A 245 25.56 -1.41 -7.47
N ALA A 246 24.89 -2.53 -7.16
CA ALA A 246 24.10 -2.69 -5.94
C ALA A 246 24.91 -2.54 -4.63
N ASP A 247 26.21 -2.83 -4.66
CA ASP A 247 27.14 -2.64 -3.53
C ASP A 247 27.76 -1.23 -3.47
N ASN A 248 27.23 -0.30 -4.26
CA ASN A 248 27.75 1.05 -4.48
C ASN A 248 29.12 1.12 -5.17
N THR A 249 29.63 0.02 -5.75
CA THR A 249 30.84 0.05 -6.57
C THR A 249 30.59 0.86 -7.85
N PRO A 250 31.42 1.89 -8.16
CA PRO A 250 31.31 2.59 -9.43
C PRO A 250 31.47 1.65 -10.62
N VAL A 251 30.56 1.75 -11.59
CA VAL A 251 30.55 0.90 -12.79
C VAL A 251 31.89 0.98 -13.54
N SER A 252 32.52 2.15 -13.57
CA SER A 252 33.82 2.39 -14.20
C SER A 252 34.99 1.63 -13.57
N LYS A 253 34.83 1.09 -12.35
CA LYS A 253 35.85 0.35 -11.60
C LYS A 253 35.51 -1.13 -11.44
N ALA A 254 34.34 -1.56 -11.90
CA ALA A 254 33.85 -2.91 -11.73
C ALA A 254 34.29 -3.82 -12.88
N PHE A 255 34.55 -5.09 -12.55
CA PHE A 255 34.53 -6.16 -13.55
C PHE A 255 33.08 -6.59 -13.78
N LEU A 256 32.61 -6.55 -15.02
CA LEU A 256 31.20 -6.80 -15.38
C LEU A 256 31.07 -8.08 -16.23
N PRO A 257 30.88 -9.25 -15.61
CA PRO A 257 30.44 -10.42 -16.35
C PRO A 257 29.05 -10.19 -16.96
N ALA A 258 28.77 -10.78 -18.12
CA ALA A 258 27.43 -10.78 -18.69
C ALA A 258 26.42 -11.29 -17.65
N GLY A 259 25.30 -10.57 -17.50
CA GLY A 259 24.30 -10.81 -16.46
C GLY A 259 24.47 -9.97 -15.18
N SER A 260 25.53 -9.16 -15.06
CA SER A 260 25.63 -8.16 -13.98
C SER A 260 24.40 -7.25 -13.93
N GLN A 261 24.00 -6.86 -12.72
CA GLN A 261 22.83 -6.02 -12.48
C GLN A 261 23.20 -4.79 -11.65
N ALA A 262 22.41 -3.73 -11.81
CA ALA A 262 22.47 -2.55 -10.96
C ALA A 262 21.06 -2.03 -10.67
N PRO A 263 20.83 -1.37 -9.52
CA PRO A 263 19.53 -0.81 -9.20
C PRO A 263 19.18 0.34 -10.15
N GLY A 264 17.91 0.52 -10.50
CA GLY A 264 17.46 1.66 -11.30
C GLY A 264 17.48 2.99 -10.56
N TYR A 265 17.18 2.94 -9.26
CA TYR A 265 17.19 4.10 -8.38
C TYR A 265 18.15 3.90 -7.22
N LEU A 266 18.81 4.97 -6.83
CA LEU A 266 19.58 5.07 -5.60
C LEU A 266 18.69 5.66 -4.52
N THR A 267 18.67 5.02 -3.37
CA THR A 267 17.94 5.49 -2.20
C THR A 267 18.79 5.32 -0.96
N GLU A 268 18.74 6.32 -0.10
CA GLU A 268 19.29 6.29 1.24
C GLU A 268 18.14 6.48 2.21
N ARG A 269 18.09 5.69 3.28
CA ARG A 269 17.06 5.87 4.30
C ARG A 269 17.22 7.27 4.91
N PRO A 270 16.21 8.14 4.83
CA PRO A 270 16.32 9.48 5.39
C PRO A 270 16.33 9.43 6.92
N THR A 271 16.76 10.53 7.54
CA THR A 271 16.65 10.75 8.99
C THR A 271 15.47 11.67 9.29
N GLY A 272 14.90 11.56 10.50
CA GLY A 272 13.78 12.41 10.94
C GLY A 272 12.42 11.81 10.59
N SER A 273 11.38 12.65 10.52
CA SER A 273 9.98 12.21 10.36
C SER A 273 9.77 11.35 9.11
N ARG A 274 10.42 11.70 7.99
CA ARG A 274 10.24 11.00 6.71
C ARG A 274 10.53 9.49 6.69
N ALA A 275 11.19 8.94 7.70
CA ALA A 275 11.37 7.48 7.87
C ALA A 275 11.07 7.01 9.30
N ASP A 276 10.19 7.71 10.01
CA ASP A 276 9.71 7.34 11.34
C ASP A 276 8.58 6.28 11.33
N ILE A 277 8.27 5.76 10.13
CA ILE A 277 7.50 4.55 9.89
C ILE A 277 8.46 3.43 9.45
N PRO A 278 9.15 2.72 10.37
CA PRO A 278 9.90 1.53 10.01
C PRO A 278 8.99 0.47 9.39
N ALA A 279 9.51 -0.23 8.39
CA ALA A 279 8.80 -1.27 7.69
C ALA A 279 9.67 -2.53 7.54
N MET A 280 9.04 -3.68 7.70
CA MET A 280 9.61 -5.00 7.43
C MET A 280 8.73 -5.68 6.41
N SER A 281 9.32 -6.25 5.36
CA SER A 281 8.57 -6.90 4.29
C SER A 281 9.15 -8.26 3.94
N SER A 282 8.28 -9.16 3.49
CA SER A 282 8.65 -10.47 2.97
C SER A 282 7.65 -10.89 1.91
N TYR A 283 8.15 -11.58 0.89
CA TYR A 283 7.34 -12.23 -0.13
C TYR A 283 7.53 -13.74 -0.06
N HIS A 284 6.45 -14.49 0.11
CA HIS A 284 6.49 -15.95 0.21
C HIS A 284 5.17 -16.55 -0.30
N ASP A 285 5.25 -17.64 -1.08
CA ASP A 285 4.10 -18.35 -1.65
C ASP A 285 3.08 -17.44 -2.38
N GLY A 286 3.56 -16.52 -3.22
CA GLY A 286 2.70 -15.62 -3.99
C GLY A 286 1.96 -14.60 -3.13
N ARG A 287 2.60 -14.15 -2.03
CA ARG A 287 2.02 -13.18 -1.11
C ARG A 287 3.06 -12.22 -0.57
N TRP A 288 2.71 -10.95 -0.56
CA TRP A 288 3.37 -9.95 0.26
C TRP A 288 2.88 -10.02 1.71
N THR A 289 3.80 -9.78 2.64
CA THR A 289 3.50 -9.42 4.03
C THR A 289 4.38 -8.23 4.38
N VAL A 290 3.76 -7.13 4.80
CA VAL A 290 4.46 -5.92 5.25
C VAL A 290 3.98 -5.56 6.65
N ILE A 291 4.91 -5.39 7.58
CA ILE A 291 4.67 -4.93 8.95
C ILE A 291 5.27 -3.54 9.08
N LEU A 292 4.49 -2.59 9.56
CA LEU A 292 4.89 -1.22 9.84
C LEU A 292 4.54 -0.87 11.27
N HIS A 293 5.31 0.05 11.84
CA HIS A 293 4.94 0.69 13.09
C HIS A 293 5.26 2.18 13.07
N ARG A 294 4.53 2.94 13.87
CA ARG A 294 4.76 4.37 14.09
C ARG A 294 4.35 4.73 15.50
N LYS A 295 4.92 5.78 16.08
CA LYS A 295 4.45 6.30 17.37
C LYS A 295 2.97 6.67 17.32
N LEU A 296 2.23 6.53 18.41
CA LEU A 296 0.83 6.97 18.51
C LEU A 296 0.69 8.48 18.28
N ASP A 297 1.67 9.25 18.77
CA ASP A 297 1.81 10.69 18.58
C ASP A 297 3.28 11.00 18.22
N THR A 298 3.50 11.54 17.03
CA THR A 298 4.83 11.93 16.53
C THR A 298 5.21 13.34 16.98
N GLY A 299 4.24 14.17 17.34
CA GLY A 299 4.37 15.60 17.56
C GLY A 299 4.42 16.45 16.28
N ASP A 300 4.35 15.84 15.09
CA ASP A 300 4.21 16.58 13.82
C ASP A 300 2.71 16.92 13.60
N PRO A 301 2.35 18.21 13.38
CA PRO A 301 0.95 18.60 13.17
C PRO A 301 0.34 18.13 11.84
N ARG A 302 1.13 17.50 10.97
CA ARG A 302 0.69 16.92 9.70
C ARG A 302 0.22 15.47 9.85
N ASP A 303 0.77 14.79 10.84
CA ASP A 303 0.54 13.36 11.08
C ASP A 303 -0.73 13.16 11.89
N VAL A 304 -1.38 12.01 11.70
CA VAL A 304 -2.52 11.64 12.54
C VAL A 304 -2.07 11.28 13.96
N ILE A 305 -2.87 11.61 14.97
CA ILE A 305 -2.68 11.12 16.35
C ILE A 305 -3.63 9.96 16.59
N PHE A 306 -3.09 8.81 17.00
CA PHE A 306 -3.89 7.62 17.32
C PHE A 306 -4.22 7.58 18.81
N VAL A 307 -5.51 7.68 19.16
CA VAL A 307 -5.98 7.79 20.55
C VAL A 307 -6.66 6.50 21.00
N PRO A 308 -6.07 5.73 21.95
CA PRO A 308 -6.71 4.57 22.52
C PRO A 308 -8.06 4.88 23.18
N GLY A 309 -9.07 4.07 22.89
CA GLY A 309 -10.41 4.19 23.45
C GLY A 309 -11.33 5.21 22.76
N ASP A 310 -10.89 5.85 21.68
CA ASP A 310 -11.76 6.59 20.77
C ASP A 310 -12.61 5.63 19.93
N GLU A 311 -13.93 5.62 20.18
CA GLU A 311 -14.87 4.72 19.52
C GLU A 311 -15.13 5.10 18.05
N ALA A 312 -14.86 6.35 17.66
CA ALA A 312 -14.97 6.77 16.26
C ALA A 312 -13.80 6.23 15.43
N GLY A 313 -12.62 6.14 16.03
CA GLY A 313 -11.39 5.76 15.35
C GLY A 313 -10.96 6.77 14.29
N VAL A 314 -9.87 6.44 13.61
CA VAL A 314 -9.31 7.25 12.52
C VAL A 314 -9.74 6.67 11.18
N ALA A 315 -10.38 7.49 10.34
CA ALA A 315 -10.75 7.08 8.99
C ALA A 315 -9.51 6.97 8.09
N PHE A 316 -9.45 5.92 7.28
CA PHE A 316 -8.34 5.71 6.37
C PHE A 316 -8.76 5.09 5.03
N GLY A 317 -7.83 5.13 4.08
CA GLY A 317 -7.98 4.53 2.77
C GLY A 317 -6.70 3.81 2.37
N LEU A 318 -6.85 2.71 1.65
CA LEU A 318 -5.76 1.85 1.21
C LEU A 318 -5.69 1.84 -0.31
N SER A 319 -4.49 1.99 -0.86
CA SER A 319 -4.23 1.70 -2.27
C SER A 319 -3.09 0.70 -2.46
N LEU A 320 -3.19 -0.19 -3.44
CA LEU A 320 -2.10 -1.07 -3.86
C LEU A 320 -1.59 -0.70 -5.25
N MET A 321 -0.28 -0.76 -5.42
CA MET A 321 0.43 -0.69 -6.69
C MET A 321 1.02 -2.07 -6.95
N ASP A 322 0.72 -2.61 -8.13
CA ASP A 322 1.15 -3.93 -8.60
C ASP A 322 1.92 -3.72 -9.90
N ASN A 323 3.25 -3.73 -9.81
CA ASN A 323 4.17 -3.39 -10.91
C ASN A 323 3.75 -2.16 -11.74
N THR A 324 3.47 -1.02 -11.09
CA THR A 324 3.03 0.19 -11.79
C THR A 324 3.32 1.48 -11.03
N LEU A 325 3.46 2.59 -11.77
CA LEU A 325 3.51 3.94 -11.22
C LEU A 325 2.25 4.78 -11.50
N MET A 326 1.38 4.30 -12.39
CA MET A 326 0.29 5.13 -12.95
C MET A 326 -1.08 4.72 -12.43
N GLU A 327 -1.25 3.44 -12.11
CA GLU A 327 -2.51 2.86 -11.71
C GLU A 327 -2.39 2.33 -10.28
N HIS A 328 -3.50 2.24 -9.57
CA HIS A 328 -3.54 1.58 -8.27
C HIS A 328 -4.92 1.02 -8.03
N TYR A 329 -4.97 -0.09 -7.30
CA TYR A 329 -6.19 -0.55 -6.66
C TYR A 329 -6.47 0.36 -5.48
N ALA A 330 -7.71 0.75 -5.25
CA ALA A 330 -8.08 1.57 -4.09
C ALA A 330 -9.25 0.96 -3.32
N SER A 331 -9.27 1.14 -2.00
CA SER A 331 -10.43 0.82 -1.18
C SER A 331 -11.57 1.76 -1.53
N THR A 332 -12.77 1.20 -1.66
CA THR A 332 -13.99 1.95 -1.99
C THR A 332 -14.96 2.04 -0.81
N THR A 333 -14.68 1.31 0.26
CA THR A 333 -15.41 1.32 1.52
C THR A 333 -14.79 2.33 2.48
N GLU A 334 -15.62 2.85 3.38
CA GLU A 334 -15.16 3.59 4.54
C GLU A 334 -14.47 2.60 5.49
N GLU A 335 -13.27 2.93 5.93
CA GLU A 335 -12.49 2.11 6.85
C GLU A 335 -12.03 2.98 8.01
N HIS A 336 -12.14 2.46 9.23
CA HIS A 336 -11.67 3.13 10.44
C HIS A 336 -10.77 2.23 11.26
N LEU A 337 -9.62 2.76 11.70
CA LEU A 337 -8.78 2.15 12.70
C LEU A 337 -9.25 2.57 14.09
N VAL A 338 -9.62 1.59 14.92
CA VAL A 338 -10.05 1.81 16.31
C VAL A 338 -9.07 1.12 17.25
N LEU A 339 -8.40 1.90 18.08
CA LEU A 339 -7.59 1.38 19.17
C LEU A 339 -8.52 1.10 20.34
N LEU A 340 -8.68 -0.17 20.72
CA LEU A 340 -9.52 -0.54 21.85
C LEU A 340 -8.97 0.04 23.15
N ARG A 341 -9.76 0.02 24.23
CA ARG A 341 -9.22 0.33 25.55
C ARG A 341 -8.33 -0.83 26.02
N PRO A 342 -7.19 -0.55 26.69
CA PRO A 342 -6.32 -1.59 27.26
C PRO A 342 -7.05 -2.51 28.24
#